data_AF-A0A759RPQ9-F1
#
_entry.id   AF-A0A759RPQ9-F1
#
_cell.length_a   1.000
_cell.length_b   1.000
_cell.length_c   1.000
_cell.angle_alpha   90.00
_cell.angle_beta   90.00
_cell.angle_gamma   90.00
#
_symmetry.space_group_name_H-M   'P 1'
#
loop_
_entity.id
_entity.type
_entity.pdbx_description
1 polymer ?
#
loop_
_entity_poly.entity_id
_entity_poly.type
_entity_poly.pdbx_seq_one_letter_code
_entity_poly.pdbx_strand_id
1 'polypeptide(L)'
;MNQTLNKSIKEKIVDNALVKAGIPQRKKSLRAARADWAERVRLKAIGGPEAEAEVLKTEKKIAALIAKLPEELRTNYTFVKKDRDIYLNIAGSQTYAYFNGNYRANESGEPDHIYKVTPYKFTLLPDDPLVTEFYSFDALYREIKSDETDIRQNVTAALDKARTVKRLLEQWPEAKELLPAEDAVVPLPPAIRREALNEMIGLPTEVVQE
;
A
#
# COMPACT_ATOMS: atom_id res chain seq x y z
N MET A 1 7.48 -33.98 -10.42
CA MET A 1 6.97 -32.79 -11.16
C MET A 1 8.10 -32.16 -11.96
N ASN A 2 7.99 -32.08 -13.29
CA ASN A 2 8.99 -31.46 -14.17
C ASN A 2 8.55 -30.04 -14.60
N GLN A 3 7.95 -29.29 -13.68
CA GLN A 3 7.47 -27.94 -13.94
C GLN A 3 8.64 -26.98 -14.10
N THR A 4 8.60 -26.18 -15.17
CA THR A 4 9.61 -25.14 -15.44
C THR A 4 9.35 -23.92 -14.54
N LEU A 5 10.40 -23.35 -13.97
CA LEU A 5 10.32 -22.12 -13.17
C LEU A 5 10.22 -20.92 -14.11
N ASN A 6 9.02 -20.66 -14.61
CA ASN A 6 8.73 -19.44 -15.38
C ASN A 6 8.69 -18.20 -14.46
N LYS A 7 8.69 -17.01 -15.06
CA LYS A 7 8.70 -15.73 -14.33
C LYS A 7 7.57 -15.62 -13.30
N SER A 8 6.34 -15.98 -13.67
CA SER A 8 5.18 -15.90 -12.76
C SER A 8 5.30 -16.82 -11.56
N ILE A 9 5.81 -18.05 -11.73
CA ILE A 9 6.03 -18.98 -10.62
C ILE A 9 7.14 -18.44 -9.71
N LYS A 10 8.22 -17.89 -10.28
CA LYS A 10 9.29 -17.27 -9.48
C LYS A 10 8.79 -16.10 -8.66
N GLU A 11 7.97 -15.23 -9.24
CA GLU A 11 7.34 -14.11 -8.53
C GLU A 11 6.46 -14.59 -7.37
N LYS A 12 5.62 -15.61 -7.60
CA LYS A 12 4.81 -16.21 -6.52
C LYS A 12 5.67 -16.81 -5.39
N ILE A 13 6.78 -17.48 -5.72
CA ILE A 13 7.69 -18.04 -4.71
C ILE A 13 8.33 -16.92 -3.88
N VAL A 14 8.74 -15.82 -4.52
CA VAL A 14 9.28 -14.64 -3.83
C VAL A 14 8.23 -14.01 -2.92
N ASP A 15 6.99 -13.84 -3.39
CA ASP A 15 5.91 -13.27 -2.59
C ASP A 15 5.55 -14.18 -1.40
N ASN A 16 5.53 -15.50 -1.59
CA ASN A 16 5.37 -16.47 -0.50
C ASN A 16 6.50 -16.38 0.53
N ALA A 17 7.75 -16.18 0.09
CA ALA A 17 8.88 -15.97 0.98
C ALA A 17 8.72 -14.70 1.82
N LEU A 18 8.23 -13.61 1.22
CA LEU A 18 7.95 -12.36 1.95
C LEU A 18 6.80 -12.52 2.94
N VAL A 19 5.74 -13.24 2.57
CA VAL A 19 4.63 -13.58 3.47
C VAL A 19 5.15 -14.40 4.66
N LYS A 20 5.96 -15.43 4.40
CA LYS A 20 6.53 -16.28 5.44
C LYS A 20 7.48 -15.52 6.37
N ALA A 21 8.26 -14.57 5.83
CA ALA A 21 9.10 -13.67 6.61
C ALA A 21 8.30 -12.58 7.38
N GLY A 22 6.97 -12.55 7.23
CA GLY A 22 6.10 -11.62 7.94
C GLY A 22 6.18 -10.17 7.44
N ILE A 23 6.80 -9.92 6.28
CA ILE A 23 6.98 -8.56 5.74
C ILE A 23 5.64 -7.82 5.56
N PRO A 24 4.59 -8.41 4.97
CA PRO A 24 3.29 -7.74 4.85
C PRO A 24 2.68 -7.37 6.21
N GLN A 25 2.81 -8.26 7.20
CA GLN A 25 2.27 -8.03 8.53
C GLN A 25 3.06 -6.95 9.27
N ARG A 26 4.40 -6.93 9.18
CA ARG A 26 5.25 -5.87 9.74
C ARG A 26 4.89 -4.50 9.16
N LYS A 27 4.72 -4.41 7.83
CA LYS A 27 4.25 -3.18 7.16
C LYS A 27 2.87 -2.74 7.66
N LYS A 28 1.92 -3.67 7.76
CA LYS A 28 0.56 -3.40 8.26
C LYS A 28 0.58 -2.88 9.70
N SER A 29 1.36 -3.51 10.58
CA SER A 29 1.49 -3.08 11.98
C SER A 29 2.15 -1.70 12.09
N LEU A 30 3.22 -1.44 11.33
CA LEU A 30 3.85 -0.12 11.28
C LEU A 30 2.86 0.95 10.79
N ARG A 31 2.08 0.66 9.76
CA ARG A 31 1.04 1.57 9.25
C ARG A 31 0.00 1.89 10.32
N ALA A 32 -0.51 0.88 11.01
CA ALA A 32 -1.48 1.07 12.09
C ALA A 32 -0.91 1.96 13.20
N ALA A 33 0.31 1.67 13.66
CA ALA A 33 0.99 2.48 14.68
C ALA A 33 1.18 3.94 14.23
N ARG A 34 1.50 4.15 12.95
CA ARG A 34 1.64 5.51 12.38
C ARG A 34 0.30 6.23 12.25
N ALA A 35 -0.79 5.54 11.94
CA ALA A 35 -2.12 6.12 11.91
C ALA A 35 -2.55 6.59 13.32
N ASP A 36 -2.31 5.75 14.34
CA ASP A 36 -2.58 6.10 15.74
C ASP A 36 -1.70 7.26 16.23
N TRP A 37 -0.44 7.30 15.79
CA TRP A 37 0.45 8.43 16.04
C TRP A 37 -0.02 9.72 15.36
N ALA A 38 -0.39 9.66 14.07
CA ALA A 38 -0.90 10.82 13.34
C ALA A 38 -2.16 11.38 13.99
N GLU A 39 -3.03 10.52 14.54
CA GLU A 39 -4.21 10.94 15.29
C GLU A 39 -3.84 11.69 16.57
N ARG A 40 -2.87 11.18 17.34
CA ARG A 40 -2.40 11.88 18.54
C ARG A 40 -1.76 13.23 18.22
N VAL A 41 -0.97 13.32 17.14
CA VAL A 41 -0.42 14.59 16.65
C VAL A 41 -1.54 15.56 16.28
N ARG A 42 -2.55 15.10 15.53
CA ARG A 42 -3.72 15.91 15.12
C ARG A 42 -4.50 16.42 16.32
N LEU A 43 -4.82 15.55 17.29
CA LEU A 43 -5.53 15.94 18.50
C LEU A 43 -4.72 16.95 19.31
N LYS A 44 -3.41 16.74 19.46
CA LYS A 44 -2.53 17.71 20.12
C LYS A 44 -2.53 19.06 19.41
N ALA A 45 -2.52 19.07 18.07
CA ALA A 45 -2.56 20.29 17.27
C ALA A 45 -3.89 21.06 17.39
N ILE A 46 -5.00 20.36 17.63
CA ILE A 46 -6.32 20.97 17.84
C ILE A 46 -6.49 21.50 19.27
N GLY A 47 -5.73 20.96 20.23
CA GLY A 47 -5.87 21.28 21.66
C GLY A 47 -6.56 20.18 22.46
N GLY A 48 -6.66 18.97 21.92
CA GLY A 48 -7.20 17.78 22.60
C GLY A 48 -8.57 17.31 22.05
N PRO A 49 -9.04 16.14 22.51
CA PRO A 49 -10.31 15.57 22.09
C PRO A 49 -11.52 16.44 22.49
N GLU A 50 -11.47 17.17 23.61
CA GLU A 50 -12.53 18.08 24.04
C GLU A 50 -12.66 19.27 23.09
N ALA A 51 -11.52 19.83 22.65
CA ALA A 51 -11.49 20.90 21.67
C ALA A 51 -12.07 20.43 20.33
N GLU A 52 -11.71 19.22 19.88
CA GLU A 52 -12.34 18.60 18.70
C GLU A 52 -13.86 18.44 18.87
N ALA A 53 -14.32 17.94 20.01
CA ALA A 53 -15.74 17.74 20.26
C ALA A 53 -16.54 19.04 20.15
N GLU A 54 -16.01 20.15 20.67
CA GLU A 54 -16.65 21.47 20.53
C GLU A 54 -16.62 22.00 19.09
N VAL A 55 -15.55 21.72 18.32
CA VAL A 55 -15.52 22.03 16.88
C VAL A 55 -16.61 21.24 16.13
N LEU A 56 -16.73 19.94 16.37
CA LEU A 56 -17.74 19.09 15.72
C LEU A 56 -19.18 19.48 16.11
N LYS A 57 -19.39 19.87 17.37
CA LYS A 57 -20.67 20.41 17.84
C LYS A 57 -21.01 21.73 17.15
N THR A 58 -20.03 22.58 16.94
CA THR A 58 -20.20 23.84 16.19
C THR A 58 -20.48 23.58 14.72
N GLU A 59 -19.77 22.63 14.09
CA GLU A 59 -20.02 22.19 12.71
C GLU A 59 -21.47 21.72 12.52
N LYS A 60 -21.99 20.92 13.47
CA LYS A 60 -23.41 20.48 13.46
C LYS A 60 -24.39 21.65 13.55
N LYS A 61 -24.12 22.66 14.38
CA LYS A 61 -24.96 23.87 14.48
C LYS A 61 -24.95 24.64 13.16
N ILE A 62 -23.79 24.79 12.53
CA ILE A 62 -23.64 25.46 11.23
C ILE A 62 -24.43 24.69 10.17
N ALA A 63 -24.30 23.36 10.10
CA ALA A 63 -25.05 22.53 9.17
C ALA A 63 -26.58 22.69 9.34
N ALA A 64 -27.07 22.74 10.59
CA ALA A 64 -28.48 22.96 10.88
C ALA A 64 -28.98 24.35 10.44
N LEU A 65 -28.11 25.37 10.50
CA LEU A 65 -28.44 26.71 9.99
C LEU A 65 -28.46 26.73 8.45
N ILE A 66 -27.48 26.11 7.80
CA ILE A 66 -27.42 26.00 6.33
C ILE A 66 -28.64 25.25 5.77
N ALA A 67 -29.11 24.21 6.47
CA ALA A 67 -30.29 23.45 6.07
C ALA A 67 -31.59 24.28 6.01
N LYS A 68 -31.63 25.46 6.64
CA LYS A 68 -32.77 26.40 6.55
C LYS A 68 -32.78 27.21 5.26
N LEU A 69 -31.68 27.24 4.51
CA LEU A 69 -31.61 27.91 3.21
C LEU A 69 -32.23 27.02 2.12
N PRO A 70 -32.82 27.58 1.05
CA PRO A 70 -33.18 26.84 -0.15
C PRO A 70 -31.99 26.04 -0.69
N GLU A 71 -32.23 24.83 -1.18
CA GLU A 71 -31.17 23.90 -1.60
C GLU A 71 -30.29 24.49 -2.72
N GLU A 72 -30.90 25.26 -3.62
CA GLU A 72 -30.27 25.93 -4.75
C GLU A 72 -29.26 27.00 -4.33
N LEU A 73 -29.37 27.49 -3.09
CA LEU A 73 -28.47 28.49 -2.50
C LEU A 73 -27.40 27.88 -1.59
N ARG A 74 -27.41 26.55 -1.38
CA ARG A 74 -26.43 25.87 -0.53
C ARG A 74 -25.13 25.63 -1.30
N THR A 75 -24.02 25.59 -0.56
CA THR A 75 -22.71 25.22 -1.08
C THR A 75 -22.26 23.88 -0.53
N ASN A 76 -21.51 23.13 -1.33
CA ASN A 76 -20.85 21.89 -0.91
C ASN A 76 -19.52 22.16 -0.19
N TYR A 77 -19.05 23.41 -0.14
CA TYR A 77 -17.84 23.77 0.60
C TYR A 77 -18.14 23.90 2.10
N THR A 78 -17.36 23.17 2.92
CA THR A 78 -17.43 23.29 4.38
C THR A 78 -16.48 24.38 4.88
N PHE A 79 -16.89 25.08 5.94
CA PHE A 79 -16.07 26.07 6.64
C PHE A 79 -15.01 25.44 7.55
N VAL A 80 -15.15 24.14 7.84
CA VAL A 80 -14.21 23.39 8.67
C VAL A 80 -13.21 22.67 7.78
N LYS A 81 -11.93 23.01 7.91
CA LYS A 81 -10.86 22.32 7.17
C LYS A 81 -10.83 20.85 7.55
N LYS A 82 -11.02 19.99 6.55
CA LYS A 82 -10.74 18.56 6.61
C LYS A 82 -9.62 18.25 5.64
N ASP A 83 -8.67 17.43 6.07
CA ASP A 83 -7.55 17.00 5.24
C ASP A 83 -7.21 15.55 5.53
N ARG A 84 -6.39 14.95 4.68
CA ARG A 84 -5.94 13.55 4.79
C ARG A 84 -4.68 13.36 5.62
N ASP A 85 -4.03 14.46 5.96
CA ASP A 85 -2.79 14.54 6.71
C ASP A 85 -2.71 15.86 7.48
N ILE A 86 -1.72 15.95 8.37
CA ILE A 86 -1.29 17.22 8.95
C ILE A 86 0.14 17.52 8.51
N TYR A 87 0.37 18.75 8.05
CA TYR A 87 1.72 19.19 7.72
C TYR A 87 2.50 19.47 8.99
N LEU A 88 3.61 18.78 9.17
CA LEU A 88 4.28 18.68 10.47
C LEU A 88 5.72 19.15 10.37
N ASN A 89 6.07 20.17 11.14
CA ASN A 89 7.46 20.45 11.47
C ASN A 89 7.86 19.54 12.64
N ILE A 90 8.87 18.71 12.43
CA ILE A 90 9.33 17.75 13.44
C ILE A 90 10.83 17.54 13.32
N ALA A 91 11.53 17.70 14.43
CA ALA A 91 12.94 17.34 14.56
C ALA A 91 13.87 17.96 13.49
N GLY A 92 13.66 19.26 13.18
CA GLY A 92 14.42 19.99 12.16
C GLY A 92 14.05 19.64 10.70
N SER A 93 13.02 18.82 10.50
CA SER A 93 12.50 18.42 9.20
C SER A 93 11.03 18.81 9.05
N GLN A 94 10.53 18.69 7.82
CA GLN A 94 9.13 18.90 7.50
C GLN A 94 8.56 17.68 6.79
N THR A 95 7.45 17.16 7.30
CA THR A 95 6.85 15.91 6.84
C THR A 95 5.32 15.98 6.88
N TYR A 96 4.68 14.91 6.43
CA TYR A 96 3.23 14.74 6.46
C TYR A 96 2.88 13.56 7.36
N ALA A 97 2.01 13.79 8.34
CA ALA A 97 1.44 12.73 9.16
C ALA A 97 0.08 12.32 8.59
N TYR A 98 0.09 11.31 7.71
CA TYR A 98 -1.12 10.80 7.05
C TYR A 98 -2.00 10.00 8.00
N PHE A 99 -3.30 10.25 7.97
CA PHE A 99 -4.27 9.61 8.89
C PHE A 99 -4.55 8.14 8.56
N ASN A 100 -4.14 7.67 7.39
CA ASN A 100 -4.15 6.25 7.05
C ASN A 100 -2.83 5.53 7.38
N GLY A 101 -1.84 6.25 7.95
CA GLY A 101 -0.54 5.71 8.34
C GLY A 101 0.44 5.49 7.19
N ASN A 102 0.15 5.95 5.96
CA ASN A 102 1.03 5.80 4.80
C ASN A 102 2.28 6.66 4.92
N TYR A 103 3.41 6.20 4.38
CA TYR A 103 4.65 6.99 4.38
C TYR A 103 4.60 8.12 3.35
N ARG A 104 3.89 7.89 2.24
CA ARG A 104 3.71 8.84 1.15
C ARG A 104 2.23 9.00 0.81
N ALA A 105 1.90 10.05 0.07
CA ALA A 105 0.54 10.31 -0.39
C ALA A 105 -0.02 9.11 -1.18
N ASN A 106 0.76 8.57 -2.11
CA ASN A 106 0.33 7.43 -2.93
C ASN A 106 1.37 6.32 -2.85
N GLU A 107 0.92 5.12 -2.46
CA GLU A 107 1.70 3.90 -2.44
C GLU A 107 0.77 2.76 -2.89
N SER A 108 1.27 1.88 -3.76
CA SER A 108 0.46 0.82 -4.37
C SER A 108 0.04 -0.22 -3.33
N GLY A 109 -1.26 -0.55 -3.30
CA GLY A 109 -1.81 -1.55 -2.37
C GLY A 109 -1.97 -1.05 -0.93
N GLU A 110 -1.85 0.26 -0.70
CA GLU A 110 -2.09 0.87 0.61
C GLU A 110 -3.56 1.31 0.78
N PRO A 111 -4.03 1.50 2.03
CA PRO A 111 -5.38 1.97 2.29
C PRO A 111 -5.65 3.38 1.76
N ASP A 112 -6.93 3.62 1.43
CA ASP A 112 -7.41 4.94 1.04
C ASP A 112 -7.17 6.01 2.11
N HIS A 113 -7.16 7.26 1.68
CA HIS A 113 -7.02 8.40 2.58
C HIS A 113 -8.24 8.61 3.46
N ILE A 114 -7.99 8.93 4.74
CA ILE A 114 -9.01 9.26 5.71
C ILE A 114 -8.99 10.76 5.93
N TYR A 115 -10.11 11.44 5.66
CA TYR A 115 -10.22 12.89 5.87
C TYR A 115 -10.75 13.20 7.26
N LYS A 116 -10.02 14.02 8.01
CA LYS A 116 -10.38 14.44 9.37
C LYS A 116 -10.27 15.95 9.54
N VAL A 117 -10.99 16.50 10.51
CA VAL A 117 -10.82 17.90 10.92
C VAL A 117 -9.38 18.08 11.37
N THR A 118 -8.65 18.98 10.73
CA THR A 118 -7.22 19.14 10.97
C THR A 118 -6.73 20.56 10.67
N PRO A 119 -5.86 21.12 11.52
CA PRO A 119 -5.08 22.31 11.18
C PRO A 119 -4.23 22.06 9.94
N TYR A 120 -3.88 23.13 9.23
CA TYR A 120 -2.99 23.03 8.07
C TYR A 120 -1.59 22.57 8.46
N LYS A 121 -1.03 23.16 9.53
CA LYS A 121 0.34 22.94 9.95
C LYS A 121 0.46 22.90 11.47
N PHE A 122 1.35 22.06 11.97
CA PHE A 122 1.69 21.99 13.39
C PHE A 122 3.20 21.79 13.58
N THR A 123 3.72 22.22 14.74
CA THR A 123 5.13 22.03 15.10
C THR A 123 5.20 21.25 16.40
N LEU A 124 5.87 20.11 16.37
CA LEU A 124 6.23 19.38 17.58
C LEU A 124 7.59 19.89 18.07
N LEU A 125 7.65 20.19 19.37
CA LEU A 125 8.90 20.58 20.01
C LEU A 125 9.80 19.35 20.21
N PRO A 126 11.14 19.50 20.23
CA PRO A 126 12.06 18.37 20.26
C PRO A 126 11.93 17.42 21.46
N ASP A 127 11.42 17.93 22.58
CA ASP A 127 11.21 17.21 23.84
C ASP A 127 9.88 16.42 23.88
N ASP A 128 9.05 16.55 22.86
CA ASP A 128 7.77 15.84 22.77
C ASP A 128 8.00 14.35 22.51
N PRO A 129 7.41 13.42 23.29
CA PRO A 129 7.56 11.98 23.09
C PRO A 129 7.13 11.51 21.68
N LEU A 130 6.23 12.24 21.02
CA LEU A 130 5.82 11.95 19.64
C LEU A 130 6.97 12.10 18.63
N VAL A 131 8.02 12.88 18.97
CA VAL A 131 9.24 13.00 18.16
C VAL A 131 10.08 11.72 18.21
N THR A 132 10.23 11.13 19.40
CA THR A 132 10.96 9.86 19.56
C THR A 132 10.28 8.73 18.79
N GLU A 133 8.95 8.66 18.84
CA GLU A 133 8.18 7.69 18.07
C GLU A 133 8.33 7.88 16.55
N PHE A 134 8.39 9.12 16.08
CA PHE A 134 8.64 9.39 14.66
C PHE A 134 9.97 8.79 14.19
N TYR A 135 11.04 8.94 14.98
CA TYR A 135 12.34 8.35 14.65
C TYR A 135 12.32 6.83 14.69
N SER A 136 11.62 6.21 15.65
CA SER A 136 11.52 4.76 15.72
C SER A 136 10.76 4.17 14.52
N PHE A 137 9.74 4.88 14.02
CA PHE A 137 9.05 4.48 12.81
C PHE A 137 9.95 4.53 11.57
N ASP A 138 10.73 5.60 11.38
CA ASP A 138 11.64 5.72 10.24
C ASP A 138 12.71 4.61 10.25
N ALA A 139 13.28 4.32 11.43
CA ALA A 139 14.22 3.21 11.60
C ALA A 139 13.56 1.86 11.23
N LEU A 140 12.37 1.57 11.76
CA LEU A 140 11.65 0.33 11.48
C LEU A 140 11.24 0.22 10.01
N TYR A 141 10.87 1.32 9.36
CA TYR A 141 10.55 1.32 7.93
C TYR A 141 11.77 0.96 7.08
N ARG A 142 12.94 1.55 7.38
CA ARG A 142 14.19 1.25 6.69
C ARG A 142 14.58 -0.21 6.87
N GLU A 143 14.45 -0.73 8.08
CA GLU A 143 14.69 -2.15 8.39
C GLU A 143 13.79 -3.06 7.55
N ILE A 144 12.47 -2.85 7.58
CA ILE A 144 11.51 -3.64 6.80
C ILE A 144 11.83 -3.58 5.29
N LYS A 145 12.24 -2.41 4.78
CA LYS A 145 12.60 -2.24 3.37
C LYS A 145 13.90 -2.92 2.99
N SER A 146 14.89 -2.92 3.88
CA SER A 146 16.12 -3.68 3.72
C SER A 146 15.81 -5.17 3.67
N ASP A 147 15.09 -5.68 4.67
CA ASP A 147 14.73 -7.11 4.76
C ASP A 147 13.93 -7.56 3.53
N GLU A 148 12.95 -6.77 3.08
CA GLU A 148 12.19 -7.05 1.86
C GLU A 148 13.10 -7.16 0.64
N THR A 149 14.06 -6.24 0.50
CA THR A 149 15.00 -6.20 -0.63
C THR A 149 15.94 -7.39 -0.58
N ASP A 150 16.51 -7.69 0.58
CA ASP A 150 17.44 -8.79 0.80
C ASP A 150 16.76 -10.14 0.54
N ILE A 151 15.53 -10.33 1.02
CA ILE A 151 14.75 -11.55 0.74
C ILE A 151 14.47 -11.67 -0.76
N ARG A 152 13.99 -10.59 -1.41
CA ARG A 152 13.71 -10.62 -2.85
C ARG A 152 14.95 -10.99 -3.66
N GLN A 153 16.10 -10.38 -3.37
CA GLN A 153 17.35 -10.64 -4.07
C GLN A 153 17.86 -12.06 -3.84
N ASN A 154 17.93 -12.51 -2.58
CA ASN A 154 18.45 -13.84 -2.24
C ASN A 154 17.57 -14.96 -2.79
N VAL A 155 16.24 -14.85 -2.68
CA VAL A 155 15.32 -15.84 -3.23
C VAL A 155 15.37 -15.86 -4.75
N THR A 156 15.41 -14.69 -5.41
CA THR A 156 15.54 -14.61 -6.87
C THR A 156 16.84 -15.25 -7.34
N ALA A 157 17.97 -14.95 -6.68
CA ALA A 157 19.27 -15.53 -7.02
C ALA A 157 19.30 -17.06 -6.83
N ALA A 158 18.60 -17.60 -5.81
CA ALA A 158 18.44 -19.04 -5.64
C ALA A 158 17.59 -19.66 -6.76
N LEU A 159 16.50 -19.00 -7.15
CA LEU A 159 15.61 -19.45 -8.22
C LEU A 159 16.25 -19.38 -9.61
N ASP A 160 17.17 -18.47 -9.86
CA ASP A 160 17.86 -18.35 -11.14
C ASP A 160 18.88 -19.47 -11.40
N LYS A 161 19.34 -20.14 -10.33
CA LYS A 161 20.24 -21.31 -10.44
C LYS A 161 19.50 -22.59 -10.84
N ALA A 162 18.17 -22.64 -10.68
CA ALA A 162 17.33 -23.79 -11.01
C ALA A 162 16.38 -23.48 -12.19
N ARG A 163 16.36 -24.35 -13.20
CA ARG A 163 15.42 -24.24 -14.33
C ARG A 163 14.08 -24.92 -14.07
N THR A 164 14.04 -25.92 -13.20
CA THR A 164 12.85 -26.73 -12.90
C THR A 164 12.64 -26.85 -11.39
N VAL A 165 11.38 -27.07 -10.98
CA VAL A 165 11.02 -27.30 -9.57
C VAL A 165 11.78 -28.49 -8.99
N LYS A 166 11.97 -29.57 -9.77
CA LYS A 166 12.77 -30.73 -9.35
C LYS A 166 14.20 -30.34 -8.94
N ARG A 167 14.90 -29.59 -9.81
CA ARG A 167 16.27 -29.14 -9.54
C ARG A 167 16.33 -28.14 -8.39
N LEU A 168 15.30 -27.31 -8.23
CA LEU A 168 15.17 -26.41 -7.08
C LEU A 168 15.10 -27.21 -5.78
N LEU A 169 14.23 -28.21 -5.70
CA LEU A 169 14.05 -29.02 -4.49
C LEU A 169 15.24 -29.94 -4.19
N GLU A 170 16.02 -30.34 -5.19
CA GLU A 170 17.29 -31.05 -4.99
C GLU A 170 18.36 -30.15 -4.34
N GLN A 171 18.36 -28.85 -4.67
CA GLN A 171 19.34 -27.88 -4.16
C GLN A 171 18.87 -27.13 -2.91
N TRP A 172 17.56 -27.00 -2.73
CA TRP A 172 16.90 -26.28 -1.66
C TRP A 172 15.57 -26.98 -1.30
N PRO A 173 15.62 -28.08 -0.52
CA PRO A 173 14.44 -28.87 -0.16
C PRO A 173 13.34 -28.07 0.56
N GLU A 174 13.73 -27.10 1.39
CA GLU A 174 12.84 -26.22 2.15
C GLU A 174 12.01 -25.29 1.26
N ALA A 175 12.43 -25.07 0.01
CA ALA A 175 11.66 -24.30 -0.97
C ALA A 175 10.27 -24.91 -1.23
N LYS A 176 10.05 -26.18 -0.86
CA LYS A 176 8.74 -26.84 -0.92
C LYS A 176 7.64 -26.03 -0.23
N GLU A 177 7.96 -25.35 0.87
CA GLU A 177 6.99 -24.53 1.61
C GLU A 177 6.67 -23.20 0.93
N LEU A 178 7.49 -22.79 -0.04
CA LEU A 178 7.35 -21.53 -0.77
C LEU A 178 6.73 -21.73 -2.15
N LEU A 179 6.62 -22.98 -2.61
CA LEU A 179 5.93 -23.28 -3.86
C LEU A 179 4.50 -22.76 -3.77
N PRO A 180 3.95 -22.21 -4.88
CA PRO A 180 2.53 -21.93 -4.93
C PRO A 180 1.79 -23.20 -4.50
N ALA A 181 0.73 -23.06 -3.70
CA ALA A 181 -0.22 -24.15 -3.54
C ALA A 181 -0.59 -24.68 -4.93
N GLU A 182 -0.99 -25.94 -5.06
CA GLU A 182 -1.61 -26.43 -6.29
C GLU A 182 -2.96 -25.71 -6.51
N ASP A 183 -2.92 -24.40 -6.71
CA ASP A 183 -4.03 -23.64 -7.27
C ASP A 183 -4.18 -24.17 -8.67
N ALA A 184 -5.31 -24.88 -8.83
CA ALA A 184 -5.90 -25.41 -10.04
C ALA A 184 -5.17 -24.91 -11.27
N VAL A 185 -4.62 -25.84 -12.06
CA VAL A 185 -4.22 -25.62 -13.45
C VAL A 185 -5.27 -24.72 -14.08
N VAL A 186 -5.03 -23.41 -14.10
CA VAL A 186 -5.82 -22.49 -14.89
C VAL A 186 -5.54 -23.00 -16.28
N PRO A 187 -6.54 -23.57 -16.97
CA PRO A 187 -6.30 -24.04 -18.33
C PRO A 187 -5.71 -22.83 -19.04
N LEU A 188 -4.51 -23.01 -19.59
CA LEU A 188 -4.00 -22.06 -20.57
C LEU A 188 -5.16 -21.83 -21.54
N PRO A 189 -5.67 -20.59 -21.71
CA PRO A 189 -6.73 -20.36 -22.69
C PRO A 189 -6.26 -21.01 -23.99
N PRO A 190 -7.11 -21.82 -24.64
CA PRO A 190 -6.68 -22.65 -25.77
C PRO A 190 -5.92 -21.76 -26.73
N ALA A 191 -4.67 -22.15 -27.02
CA ALA A 191 -3.80 -21.40 -27.91
C ALA A 191 -4.60 -21.09 -29.17
N ILE A 192 -4.89 -19.80 -29.39
CA ILE A 192 -5.60 -19.39 -30.60
C ILE A 192 -4.70 -19.80 -31.75
N ARG A 193 -5.15 -20.82 -32.47
CA ARG A 193 -4.49 -21.34 -33.66
C ARG A 193 -4.35 -20.16 -34.63
N ARG A 194 -3.17 -19.99 -35.24
CA ARG A 194 -2.80 -18.79 -36.02
C ARG A 194 -3.81 -18.49 -37.13
N GLU A 195 -4.48 -19.53 -37.60
CA GLU A 195 -5.56 -19.51 -38.58
C GLU A 195 -6.78 -18.73 -38.07
N ALA A 196 -7.19 -18.90 -36.81
CA ALA A 196 -8.29 -18.16 -36.19
C ALA A 196 -7.91 -16.70 -35.86
N LEU A 197 -6.62 -16.43 -35.66
CA LEU A 197 -6.09 -15.07 -35.48
C LEU A 197 -6.09 -14.30 -36.82
N ASN A 198 -5.76 -14.95 -37.93
CA ASN A 198 -5.75 -14.35 -39.27
C ASN A 198 -7.15 -14.00 -39.78
N GLU A 199 -8.16 -14.83 -39.49
CA GLU A 199 -9.57 -14.55 -39.79
C GLU A 199 -10.11 -13.34 -39.02
N MET A 200 -9.77 -13.21 -37.73
CA MET A 200 -10.26 -12.09 -36.89
C MET A 200 -9.62 -10.73 -37.23
N ILE A 201 -8.43 -10.71 -37.84
CA ILE A 201 -7.66 -9.49 -38.13
C ILE A 201 -7.86 -9.02 -39.59
N GLY A 202 -8.54 -9.80 -40.44
CA GLY A 202 -8.84 -9.40 -41.82
C GLY A 202 -7.60 -9.28 -42.71
N LEU A 203 -6.59 -10.12 -42.49
CA LEU A 203 -5.42 -10.19 -43.35
C LEU A 203 -5.73 -11.08 -44.57
N PRO A 204 -5.54 -10.60 -45.82
CA PRO A 204 -5.75 -11.43 -47.01
C PRO A 204 -4.63 -12.47 -47.13
N THR A 205 -5.01 -13.74 -47.33
CA THR A 205 -4.10 -14.79 -47.77
C THR A 205 -3.78 -14.55 -49.24
N GLU A 206 -2.58 -14.06 -49.55
CA GLU A 206 -2.22 -13.83 -50.95
C GLU A 206 -2.15 -15.14 -51.75
N VAL A 207 -2.74 -15.00 -52.93
CA VAL A 207 -2.93 -15.90 -54.06
C VAL A 207 -1.63 -16.55 -54.51
N VAL A 208 -1.64 -17.87 -54.72
CA VAL A 208 -0.63 -18.53 -55.57
C VAL A 208 -1.25 -18.67 -56.96
N GLN A 209 -0.63 -17.98 -57.92
CA GLN A 209 -0.84 -18.16 -59.36
C GLN A 209 -0.19 -19.48 -59.80
N GLU A 210 -0.95 -20.32 -60.51
CA GLU A 210 -0.68 -20.81 -61.87
C GLU A 210 -2.00 -21.30 -62.50
#